data_AF-A0A7C1RNU6-F1
#
_entry.id   AF-A0A7C1RNU6-F1
#
_cell.length_a   1.000
_cell.length_b   1.000
_cell.length_c   1.000
_cell.angle_alpha   90.00
_cell.angle_beta   90.00
_cell.angle_gamma   90.00
#
_symmetry.space_group_name_H-M   'P 1'
#
loop_
_entity.id
_entity.type
_entity.pdbx_description
1 polymer ?
#
loop_
_entity_poly.entity_id
_entity_poly.type
_entity_poly.pdbx_seq_one_letter_code
_entity_poly.pdbx_strand_id
1 'polypeptide(L)'
;MTFLDWIIIVLYAGGLIVLGWRLGLKQKTSEDYYLAGRKLPWLPIGFSSMATQLGAISFISAPAFVALREGGGMIWLGYELALPLAMIVLMAFFFLYFIRFES
;
A
#
# COMPACT_ATOMS: atom_id res chain seq x y z
N MET A 1 7.81 -9.28 25.24
CA MET A 1 6.43 -9.33 24.76
C MET A 1 5.51 -9.40 25.96
N THR A 2 4.98 -8.25 26.33
CA THR A 2 4.06 -8.06 27.44
C THR A 2 2.65 -8.51 27.06
N PHE A 3 1.82 -8.82 28.05
CA PHE A 3 0.40 -9.18 27.83
C PHE A 3 -0.36 -8.12 27.01
N LEU A 4 0.02 -6.85 27.15
CA LEU A 4 -0.49 -5.73 26.35
C LEU A 4 -0.22 -5.89 24.84
N ASP A 5 0.94 -6.41 24.47
CA ASP A 5 1.35 -6.55 23.06
C ASP A 5 0.44 -7.57 22.35
N TRP A 6 0.15 -8.68 23.03
CA TRP A 6 -0.78 -9.71 22.53
C TRP A 6 -2.19 -9.17 22.35
N ILE A 7 -2.68 -8.35 23.28
CA ILE A 7 -3.99 -7.69 23.15
C ILE A 7 -4.03 -6.82 21.89
N ILE A 8 -2.99 -5.99 21.68
CA ILE A 8 -2.93 -5.09 20.53
C ILE A 8 -2.93 -5.89 19.21
N ILE A 9 -2.14 -6.96 19.13
CA ILE A 9 -2.06 -7.82 17.94
C ILE A 9 -3.42 -8.46 17.63
N VAL A 10 -4.05 -9.07 18.65
CA VAL A 10 -5.35 -9.74 18.49
C VAL A 10 -6.44 -8.73 18.10
N LEU A 11 -6.45 -7.55 18.71
CA LEU A 11 -7.40 -6.48 18.39
C LEU A 11 -7.22 -6.00 16.94
N TYR A 12 -5.98 -5.76 16.50
CA TYR A 12 -5.68 -5.32 15.15
C TYR A 12 -6.09 -6.37 14.10
N ALA A 13 -5.68 -7.63 14.30
CA ALA A 13 -6.04 -8.73 13.41
C ALA A 13 -7.56 -8.97 13.37
N GLY A 14 -8.21 -8.98 14.53
CA GLY A 14 -9.67 -9.10 14.62
C GLY A 14 -10.39 -7.95 13.93
N GLY A 15 -9.92 -6.71 14.09
CA GLY A 15 -10.45 -5.54 13.41
C GLY A 15 -10.37 -5.65 11.89
N LEU A 16 -9.23 -6.12 11.34
CA LEU A 16 -9.08 -6.35 9.91
C LEU A 16 -10.05 -7.40 9.37
N ILE A 17 -10.25 -8.51 10.09
CA ILE A 17 -11.19 -9.57 9.71
C ILE A 17 -12.62 -9.02 9.68
N VAL A 18 -13.03 -8.29 10.72
CA VAL A 18 -14.37 -7.68 10.80
C VAL A 18 -14.58 -6.67 9.67
N LEU A 19 -13.59 -5.85 9.37
CA LEU A 19 -13.64 -4.87 8.28
C LEU A 19 -13.77 -5.58 6.91
N GLY A 20 -12.95 -6.60 6.66
CA GLY A 20 -13.03 -7.41 5.45
C GLY A 20 -14.39 -8.09 5.30
N TRP A 21 -14.92 -8.68 6.37
CA TRP A 21 -16.25 -9.29 6.38
C TRP A 21 -17.35 -8.28 6.06
N ARG A 22 -17.34 -7.10 6.69
CA ARG A 22 -18.35 -6.05 6.43
C ARG A 22 -18.30 -5.52 5.00
N LEU A 23 -17.11 -5.40 4.41
CA LEU A 23 -16.95 -4.99 3.01
C LEU A 23 -17.40 -6.11 2.07
N GLY A 24 -17.09 -7.37 2.36
CA GLY A 24 -17.53 -8.54 1.59
C GLY A 24 -19.05 -8.70 1.55
N LEU A 25 -19.76 -8.38 2.64
CA LEU A 25 -21.23 -8.42 2.67
C LEU A 25 -21.91 -7.42 1.72
N LYS A 26 -21.20 -6.36 1.29
CA LYS A 26 -21.73 -5.35 0.36
C LYS A 26 -21.50 -5.71 -1.11
N GLN A 27 -20.69 -6.73 -1.39
CA GLN A 27 -20.27 -7.16 -2.72
C GLN A 27 -21.24 -8.26 -3.22
N LYS A 28 -22.33 -7.89 -3.93
CA LYS A 28 -23.36 -8.86 -4.36
C LYS A 28 -23.13 -9.47 -5.74
N THR A 29 -22.27 -8.85 -6.56
CA THR A 29 -22.06 -9.20 -7.96
C THR A 29 -20.56 -9.21 -8.27
N SER A 30 -20.08 -10.14 -9.10
CA SER A 30 -18.66 -10.20 -9.47
C SER A 30 -18.18 -8.91 -10.14
N GLU A 31 -19.06 -8.22 -10.87
CA GLU A 31 -18.76 -6.93 -11.48
C GLU A 31 -18.49 -5.83 -10.43
N ASP A 32 -19.24 -5.82 -9.32
CA ASP A 32 -19.00 -4.87 -8.21
C ASP A 32 -17.68 -5.16 -7.49
N TYR A 33 -17.28 -6.43 -7.42
CA TYR A 33 -16.03 -6.85 -6.78
C TYR A 33 -14.80 -6.47 -7.58
N TYR A 34 -14.83 -6.68 -8.91
CA TYR A 34 -13.68 -6.42 -9.78
C TYR A 34 -13.63 -4.98 -10.31
N LEU A 35 -14.76 -4.35 -10.60
CA LEU A 35 -14.80 -2.99 -11.16
C LEU A 35 -15.09 -1.91 -10.11
N ALA A 36 -15.30 -2.30 -8.84
CA ALA A 36 -15.65 -1.39 -7.76
C ALA A 36 -16.81 -0.45 -8.15
N GLY A 37 -17.80 -1.01 -8.88
CA GLY A 37 -18.96 -0.29 -9.40
C GLY A 37 -18.66 0.82 -10.42
N ARG A 38 -17.46 0.86 -11.03
CA ARG A 38 -16.98 1.89 -11.98
C ARG A 38 -17.07 3.34 -11.46
N LYS A 39 -17.18 3.53 -10.15
CA LYS A 39 -17.44 4.83 -9.50
C LYS A 39 -16.40 5.19 -8.45
N LEU A 40 -15.35 4.39 -8.28
CA LEU A 40 -14.29 4.76 -7.35
C LEU A 40 -13.54 5.98 -7.90
N PRO A 41 -13.48 7.09 -7.15
CA PRO A 41 -12.64 8.19 -7.54
C PRO A 41 -11.19 7.72 -7.57
N TRP A 42 -10.42 8.30 -8.49
CA TRP A 42 -9.03 7.96 -8.74
C TRP A 42 -8.12 8.06 -7.50
N LEU A 43 -8.45 8.96 -6.57
CA LEU A 43 -7.64 9.26 -5.41
C LEU A 43 -7.51 8.03 -4.47
N PRO A 44 -8.59 7.38 -4.00
CA PRO A 44 -8.50 6.14 -3.23
C PRO A 44 -7.86 4.97 -3.99
N ILE A 45 -7.97 4.90 -5.32
CA ILE A 45 -7.28 3.88 -6.13
C ILE A 45 -5.76 4.10 -6.06
N GLY A 46 -5.31 5.34 -6.24
CA GLY A 46 -3.91 5.72 -6.11
C GLY A 46 -3.34 5.39 -4.73
N PHE A 47 -4.05 5.78 -3.66
CA PHE A 47 -3.65 5.46 -2.29
C PHE A 47 -3.59 3.95 -2.02
N SER A 48 -4.56 3.17 -2.52
CA SER A 48 -4.53 1.71 -2.37
C SER A 48 -3.33 1.08 -3.08
N SER A 49 -2.99 1.55 -4.29
CA SER A 49 -1.83 1.04 -5.02
C SER A 49 -0.50 1.39 -4.33
N MET A 50 -0.40 2.59 -3.75
CA MET A 50 0.75 2.97 -2.91
C MET A 50 0.85 2.09 -1.65
N ALA A 51 -0.28 1.84 -0.97
CA ALA A 51 -0.32 0.99 0.21
C ALA A 51 0.11 -0.45 -0.09
N THR A 52 -0.29 -1.01 -1.23
CA THR A 52 0.12 -2.37 -1.64
C THR A 52 1.62 -2.48 -1.91
N GLN A 53 2.27 -1.43 -2.40
CA GLN A 53 3.72 -1.42 -2.62
C GLN A 53 4.51 -1.35 -1.30
N LEU A 54 3.92 -0.77 -0.26
CA LEU A 54 4.53 -0.68 1.06
C LEU A 54 4.30 -1.98 1.84
N GLY A 55 5.18 -2.95 1.62
CA GLY A 55 5.18 -4.21 2.36
C GLY A 55 5.94 -4.15 3.69
N ALA A 56 5.61 -5.06 4.61
CA ALA A 56 6.38 -5.28 5.83
C ALA A 56 7.86 -5.62 5.53
N ILE A 57 8.11 -6.30 4.41
CA ILE A 57 9.45 -6.60 3.91
C ILE A 57 10.22 -5.31 3.65
N SER A 58 9.63 -4.35 2.92
CA SER A 58 10.26 -3.07 2.62
C SER A 58 10.60 -2.29 3.88
N PHE A 59 9.72 -2.32 4.89
CA PHE A 59 9.94 -1.61 6.16
C PHE A 59 11.12 -2.17 6.95
N ILE A 60 11.34 -3.48 6.91
CA ILE A 60 12.45 -4.15 7.61
C ILE A 60 13.73 -4.10 6.75
N SER A 61 13.61 -4.33 5.45
CA SER A 61 14.75 -4.41 4.53
C SER A 61 15.45 -3.07 4.40
N ALA A 62 14.71 -1.97 4.41
CA ALA A 62 15.29 -0.66 4.19
C ALA A 62 16.35 -0.24 5.21
N PRO A 63 16.05 -0.20 6.51
CA PRO A 63 17.06 0.06 7.52
C PRO A 63 18.13 -1.06 7.57
N ALA A 64 17.77 -2.31 7.27
CA ALA A 64 18.73 -3.41 7.26
C ALA A 64 19.79 -3.25 6.15
N PHE A 65 19.39 -2.87 4.93
CA PHE A 65 20.32 -2.62 3.83
C PHE A 65 21.17 -1.38 4.09
N VAL A 66 20.60 -0.35 4.72
CA VAL A 66 21.31 0.89 5.02
C VAL A 66 22.33 0.71 6.16
N ALA A 67 21.98 -0.06 7.19
CA ALA A 67 22.79 -0.20 8.40
C ALA A 67 23.76 -1.39 8.38
N LEU A 68 23.41 -2.51 7.74
CA LEU A 68 24.12 -3.79 7.90
C LEU A 68 24.86 -4.26 6.64
N ARG A 69 24.60 -3.68 5.47
CA ARG A 69 25.30 -4.05 4.23
C ARG A 69 26.67 -3.37 4.18
N GLU A 70 27.73 -4.10 3.86
CA GLU A 70 29.05 -3.51 3.60
C GLU A 70 28.96 -2.56 2.39
N GLY A 71 29.33 -1.28 2.59
CA GLY A 71 29.11 -0.21 1.59
C GLY A 71 27.65 0.27 1.47
N GLY A 72 26.79 -0.14 2.40
CA GLY A 72 25.34 0.06 2.42
C GLY A 72 24.83 1.44 2.82
N GLY A 73 25.67 2.43 3.11
CA GLY A 73 25.23 3.71 3.70
C GLY A 73 24.31 4.58 2.82
N MET A 74 24.66 5.87 2.65
CA MET A 74 23.78 6.85 1.99
C MET A 74 23.40 6.51 0.54
N ILE A 75 24.19 5.67 -0.14
CA ILE A 75 23.94 5.25 -1.53
C ILE A 75 22.72 4.32 -1.61
N TRP A 76 22.63 3.30 -0.74
CA TRP A 76 21.48 2.39 -0.75
C TRP A 76 20.21 3.06 -0.24
N LEU A 77 20.33 3.95 0.76
CA LEU A 77 19.22 4.78 1.20
C LEU A 77 18.70 5.67 0.05
N GLY A 78 19.60 6.23 -0.76
CA GLY A 78 19.25 6.96 -1.97
C GLY A 78 18.48 6.10 -2.98
N TYR A 79 18.94 4.87 -3.24
CA TYR A 79 18.26 3.95 -4.17
C TYR A 79 16.88 3.50 -3.68
N GLU A 80 16.76 3.15 -2.40
CA GLU A 80 15.49 2.73 -1.82
C GLU A 80 14.48 3.86 -1.69
N LEU A 81 14.92 5.12 -1.58
CA LEU A 81 14.03 6.28 -1.66
C LEU A 81 13.74 6.70 -3.09
N ALA A 82 14.69 6.53 -4.02
CA ALA A 82 14.51 6.86 -5.42
C ALA A 82 13.43 6.01 -6.09
N LEU A 83 13.33 4.73 -5.74
CA LEU A 83 12.29 3.81 -6.24
C LEU A 83 10.85 4.28 -5.94
N PRO A 84 10.42 4.45 -4.68
CA PRO A 84 9.08 4.94 -4.36
C PRO A 84 8.85 6.37 -4.86
N LEU A 85 9.87 7.23 -4.88
CA LEU A 85 9.74 8.57 -5.43
C LEU A 85 9.49 8.56 -6.95
N ALA A 86 10.22 7.72 -7.69
CA ALA A 86 9.99 7.50 -9.11
C ALA A 86 8.59 6.90 -9.36
N MET A 87 8.15 5.98 -8.51
CA MET A 87 6.80 5.41 -8.59
C MET A 87 5.71 6.45 -8.33
N ILE A 88 5.88 7.39 -7.39
CA ILE A 88 4.94 8.50 -7.18
C ILE A 88 4.87 9.39 -8.43
N VAL A 89 6.02 9.71 -9.04
CA VAL A 89 6.07 10.52 -10.26
C VAL A 89 5.41 9.79 -11.43
N LEU A 90 5.70 8.50 -11.62
CA LEU A 90 5.08 7.67 -12.64
C LEU A 90 3.58 7.55 -12.44
N MET A 91 3.14 7.29 -11.20
CA MET A 91 1.72 7.23 -10.87
C MET A 91 1.06 8.58 -11.14
N ALA A 92 1.65 9.71 -10.77
CA ALA A 92 1.12 11.03 -11.07
C ALA A 92 1.02 11.28 -12.59
N PHE A 93 2.01 10.86 -13.38
CA PHE A 93 2.00 10.99 -14.83
C PHE A 93 0.94 10.10 -15.51
N PHE A 94 0.92 8.80 -15.19
CA PHE A 94 -0.09 7.87 -15.70
C PHE A 94 -1.50 8.27 -15.26
N PHE A 95 -1.62 8.80 -14.05
CA PHE A 95 -2.87 9.31 -13.49
C PHE A 95 -3.36 10.57 -14.24
N LEU A 96 -2.49 11.55 -14.48
CA LEU A 96 -2.79 12.73 -15.31
C LEU A 96 -3.19 12.32 -16.73
N TYR A 97 -2.55 11.28 -17.26
CA TYR A 97 -2.90 10.72 -18.56
C TYR A 97 -4.28 10.05 -18.53
N PHE A 98 -4.62 9.26 -17.51
CA PHE A 98 -5.90 8.55 -17.43
C PHE A 98 -7.12 9.48 -17.34
N ILE A 99 -7.04 10.56 -16.53
CA ILE A 99 -8.12 11.56 -16.46
C ILE A 99 -8.36 12.28 -17.80
N ARG A 100 -7.32 12.44 -18.63
CA ARG A 100 -7.42 13.13 -19.92
C ARG A 100 -8.24 12.36 -20.96
N PHE A 101 -8.39 11.04 -20.85
CA PHE A 101 -9.15 10.23 -21.81
C PHE A 101 -10.61 9.97 -21.40
N GLU A 102 -10.99 10.33 -20.18
CA GLU A 102 -12.37 10.23 -19.69
C GLU A 102 -13.15 11.57 -19.78
N SER A 103 -12.55 12.64 -20.32
CA SER A 103 -13.19 13.94 -20.62
C SER A 103 -13.45 14.11 -22.10
#